data_AF-A0A251V5K3-F1
#
_entry.id   AF-A0A251V5K3-F1
#
_cell.length_a   1.000
_cell.length_b   1.000
_cell.length_c   1.000
_cell.angle_alpha   90.00
_cell.angle_beta   90.00
_cell.angle_gamma   90.00
#
_symmetry.space_group_name_H-M   'P 1'
#
loop_
_entity.id
_entity.type
_entity.pdbx_description
1 polymer ?
#
loop_
_entity_poly.entity_id
_entity_poly.type
_entity_poly.pdbx_seq_one_letter_code
_entity_poly.pdbx_strand_id
1 'polypeptide(L)'
;MSRRVVNTVSQGFNQESIKYNWRKKVATSLPDNQCTVVSSILFMPLANEHHVESITVRAMAWFSAVVSSGTPIVFVNIQTEQILSTVKCNSNKIPRQGIRLWFLPGLAEIPIELILEPKENRFGIDVKRTEEGFVCVYAVTKGSAADRAGLRKLFENSIETGHIMVISRLEGKSVMPTMAMSDGLLVCCDHNDIRETLVGAVDQLETIQLHIMSWSTTQNG
;
A
#
# COMPACT_ATOMS: atom_id res chain seq x y z
N MET A 1 -26.16 -19.42 -19.57
CA MET A 1 -25.46 -19.83 -18.34
C MET A 1 -26.43 -19.72 -17.17
N SER A 2 -26.73 -20.84 -16.51
CA SER A 2 -27.70 -20.90 -15.42
C SER A 2 -27.04 -20.43 -14.12
N ARG A 3 -27.57 -19.36 -13.50
CA ARG A 3 -27.21 -18.97 -12.13
C ARG A 3 -27.78 -20.03 -11.19
N ARG A 4 -26.98 -21.02 -10.81
CA ARG A 4 -27.28 -21.83 -9.63
C ARG A 4 -27.07 -20.96 -8.40
N VAL A 5 -28.17 -20.44 -7.85
CA VAL A 5 -28.20 -19.95 -6.47
C VAL A 5 -27.97 -21.18 -5.59
N VAL A 6 -26.76 -21.31 -5.06
CA VAL A 6 -26.45 -22.30 -4.03
C VAL A 6 -26.99 -21.73 -2.72
N ASN A 7 -28.26 -22.00 -2.44
CA ASN A 7 -28.79 -21.78 -1.10
C ASN A 7 -28.42 -23.01 -0.26
N THR A 8 -27.18 -23.06 0.24
CA THR A 8 -26.82 -24.00 1.30
C THR A 8 -27.41 -23.46 2.60
N VAL A 9 -28.72 -23.65 2.77
CA VAL A 9 -29.30 -23.66 4.13
C VAL A 9 -28.84 -24.99 4.73
N SER A 10 -27.64 -24.99 5.29
CA SER A 10 -27.26 -26.04 6.22
C SER A 10 -28.24 -25.98 7.40
N GLN A 11 -28.57 -27.15 7.94
CA GLN A 11 -29.39 -27.30 9.13
C GLN A 11 -28.60 -26.77 10.35
N GLY A 12 -28.46 -25.45 10.43
CA GLY A 12 -27.69 -24.75 11.44
C GLY A 12 -28.52 -24.44 12.67
N PHE A 13 -27.83 -24.07 13.75
CA PHE A 13 -28.49 -23.54 14.94
C PHE A 13 -29.28 -22.27 14.63
N ASN A 14 -30.31 -22.02 15.43
CA ASN A 14 -31.05 -20.76 15.38
C ASN A 14 -30.07 -19.58 15.50
N GLN A 15 -30.20 -18.61 14.59
CA GLN A 15 -29.33 -17.44 14.53
C GLN A 15 -29.91 -16.34 15.43
N GLU A 16 -29.08 -15.81 16.32
CA GLU A 16 -29.39 -14.59 17.07
C GLU A 16 -28.56 -13.42 16.53
N SER A 17 -29.14 -12.22 16.58
CA SER A 17 -28.47 -10.99 16.14
C SER A 17 -28.09 -10.14 17.33
N ILE A 18 -26.88 -9.59 17.29
CA ILE A 18 -26.39 -8.63 18.29
C ILE A 18 -26.28 -7.25 17.68
N LYS A 19 -26.57 -6.21 18.46
CA LYS A 19 -26.35 -4.83 18.03
C LYS A 19 -24.86 -4.52 18.02
N TYR A 20 -24.29 -4.37 16.83
CA TYR A 20 -22.89 -3.99 16.65
C TYR A 20 -22.79 -2.51 16.22
N ASN A 21 -22.09 -1.68 16.99
CA ASN A 21 -21.95 -0.25 16.69
C ASN A 21 -20.81 -0.01 15.68
N TRP A 22 -21.12 -0.18 14.39
CA TRP A 22 -20.17 0.00 13.29
C TRP A 22 -19.51 1.39 13.30
N ARG A 23 -20.26 2.46 13.57
CA ARG A 23 -19.73 3.84 13.59
C ARG A 23 -18.63 4.01 14.65
N LYS A 24 -18.87 3.52 15.88
CA LYS A 24 -17.86 3.56 16.94
C LYS A 24 -16.61 2.77 16.55
N LYS A 25 -16.78 1.64 15.87
CA LYS A 25 -15.67 0.77 15.47
C LYS A 25 -14.83 1.39 14.37
N VAL A 26 -15.45 1.95 13.34
CA VAL A 26 -14.75 2.71 12.29
C VAL A 26 -13.94 3.87 12.90
N ALA A 27 -14.55 4.63 13.82
CA ALA A 27 -13.90 5.79 14.44
C ALA A 27 -12.77 5.45 15.45
N THR A 28 -12.67 4.20 15.92
CA THR A 28 -11.69 3.81 16.96
C THR A 28 -10.70 2.75 16.52
N SER A 29 -10.98 2.04 15.43
CA SER A 29 -10.20 0.87 14.99
C SER A 29 -9.45 1.10 13.68
N LEU A 30 -9.73 2.20 12.97
CA LEU A 30 -8.97 2.58 11.78
C LEU A 30 -8.05 3.76 12.10
N PRO A 31 -6.82 3.79 11.57
CA PRO A 31 -5.94 4.96 11.65
C PRO A 31 -6.56 6.21 11.02
N ASP A 32 -7.36 6.01 9.97
CA ASP A 32 -8.12 7.04 9.26
C ASP A 32 -9.53 6.51 8.95
N ASN A 33 -10.55 7.28 9.33
CA ASN A 33 -11.95 6.88 9.22
C ASN A 33 -12.56 7.08 7.82
N GLN A 34 -11.83 7.73 6.89
CA GLN A 34 -12.28 8.00 5.53
C GLN A 34 -11.66 7.07 4.49
N CYS A 35 -10.61 6.32 4.85
CA CYS A 35 -9.84 5.52 3.91
C CYS A 35 -9.85 4.02 4.27
N THR A 36 -9.95 3.17 3.25
CA THR A 36 -9.70 1.74 3.43
C THR A 36 -8.20 1.50 3.51
N VAL A 37 -7.74 0.88 4.59
CA VAL A 37 -6.32 0.54 4.81
C VAL A 37 -5.81 -0.53 3.82
N VAL A 38 -6.65 -1.02 2.89
CA VAL A 38 -6.31 -2.13 1.97
C VAL A 38 -5.56 -1.63 0.73
N SER A 39 -4.44 -2.29 0.42
CA SER A 39 -3.69 -2.15 -0.84
C SER A 39 -3.68 -3.48 -1.60
N SER A 40 -3.31 -3.43 -2.90
CA SER A 40 -3.15 -4.64 -3.70
C SER A 40 -2.10 -4.48 -4.78
N ILE A 41 -1.46 -5.60 -5.12
CA ILE A 41 -0.51 -5.71 -6.22
C ILE A 41 -0.98 -6.80 -7.19
N LEU A 42 -0.98 -6.49 -8.50
CA LEU A 42 -1.32 -7.44 -9.57
C LEU A 42 -0.05 -8.06 -10.18
N PHE A 43 0.05 -9.38 -10.22
CA PHE A 43 1.11 -10.11 -10.91
C PHE A 43 0.65 -10.51 -12.30
N MET A 44 1.32 -9.98 -13.31
CA MET A 44 1.14 -10.35 -14.71
C MET A 44 1.92 -11.64 -15.01
N PRO A 45 1.38 -12.57 -15.82
CA PRO A 45 2.08 -13.79 -16.19
C PRO A 45 3.34 -13.47 -16.99
N LEU A 46 4.46 -14.11 -16.65
CA LEU A 46 5.67 -14.12 -17.48
C LEU A 46 5.41 -14.88 -18.79
N ALA A 47 6.30 -14.72 -19.78
CA ALA A 47 6.15 -15.35 -21.10
C ALA A 47 6.07 -16.90 -21.04
N ASN A 48 6.75 -17.51 -20.07
CA ASN A 48 6.78 -18.95 -19.80
C ASN A 48 5.78 -19.41 -18.73
N GLU A 49 5.04 -18.50 -18.11
CA GLU A 49 4.02 -18.84 -17.11
C GLU A 49 2.69 -19.11 -17.81
N HIS A 50 2.29 -20.37 -17.85
CA HIS A 50 1.03 -20.81 -18.44
C HIS A 50 -0.04 -21.19 -17.41
N HIS A 51 0.37 -21.38 -16.16
CA HIS A 51 -0.49 -21.81 -15.06
C HIS A 51 -0.55 -20.75 -13.98
N VAL A 52 -1.74 -20.58 -13.40
CA VAL A 52 -1.99 -19.66 -12.28
C VAL A 52 -1.07 -19.96 -11.10
N GLU A 53 -0.80 -21.24 -10.85
CA GLU A 53 0.07 -21.69 -9.76
C GLU A 53 1.47 -21.06 -9.82
N SER A 54 2.07 -20.93 -11.01
CA SER A 54 3.40 -20.31 -11.17
C SER A 54 3.38 -18.83 -10.80
N ILE A 55 2.33 -18.12 -11.22
CA ILE A 55 2.13 -16.70 -10.91
C ILE A 55 1.88 -16.53 -9.40
N THR A 56 1.08 -17.42 -8.80
CA THR A 56 0.85 -17.46 -7.35
C THR A 56 2.14 -17.67 -6.59
N VAL A 57 3.02 -18.56 -7.03
CA VAL A 57 4.34 -18.78 -6.42
C VAL A 57 5.18 -17.49 -6.45
N ARG A 58 5.22 -16.75 -7.56
CA ARG A 58 5.92 -15.45 -7.61
C ARG A 58 5.27 -14.40 -6.71
N ALA A 59 3.94 -14.35 -6.67
CA ALA A 59 3.22 -13.43 -5.79
C ALA A 59 3.57 -13.70 -4.32
N MET A 60 3.60 -14.98 -3.92
CA MET A 60 3.99 -15.38 -2.57
C MET A 60 5.48 -15.20 -2.31
N ALA A 61 6.35 -15.35 -3.31
CA ALA A 61 7.77 -15.05 -3.18
C ALA A 61 8.02 -13.57 -2.90
N TRP A 62 7.36 -12.67 -3.63
CA TRP A 62 7.40 -11.23 -3.35
C TRP A 62 6.88 -10.93 -1.94
N PHE A 63 5.70 -11.46 -1.58
CA PHE A 63 5.15 -11.26 -0.24
C PHE A 63 6.08 -11.74 0.86
N SER A 64 6.67 -12.94 0.69
CA SER A 64 7.59 -13.53 1.66
C SER A 64 8.87 -12.71 1.77
N ALA A 65 9.40 -12.19 0.65
CA ALA A 65 10.55 -11.30 0.66
C ALA A 65 10.26 -10.01 1.44
N VAL A 66 9.10 -9.38 1.18
CA VAL A 66 8.66 -8.15 1.86
C VAL A 66 8.46 -8.35 3.37
N VAL A 67 7.86 -9.47 3.78
CA VAL A 67 7.69 -9.78 5.21
C VAL A 67 9.03 -10.13 5.86
N SER A 68 9.87 -10.92 5.18
CA SER A 68 11.18 -11.34 5.70
C SER A 68 12.16 -10.17 5.79
N SER A 69 12.00 -9.15 4.95
CA SER A 69 12.78 -7.92 5.06
C SER A 69 12.33 -7.05 6.24
N GLY A 70 11.19 -7.36 6.87
CA GLY A 70 10.67 -6.70 8.07
C GLY A 70 9.61 -5.63 7.80
N THR A 71 9.06 -5.59 6.57
CA THR A 71 7.96 -4.68 6.24
C THR A 71 6.69 -5.15 6.93
N PRO A 72 5.98 -4.28 7.67
CA PRO A 72 4.77 -4.68 8.38
C PRO A 72 3.60 -4.73 7.39
N ILE A 73 3.48 -5.78 6.57
CA ILE A 73 2.27 -6.03 5.76
C ILE A 73 1.58 -7.31 6.21
N VAL A 74 0.25 -7.31 6.15
CA VAL A 74 -0.61 -8.43 6.53
C VAL A 74 -1.32 -8.94 5.30
N PHE A 75 -1.21 -10.25 5.04
CA PHE A 75 -1.95 -10.92 3.97
C PHE A 75 -3.46 -10.81 4.22
N VAL A 76 -4.23 -10.40 3.20
CA VAL A 76 -5.69 -10.34 3.25
C VAL A 76 -6.31 -11.41 2.37
N ASN A 77 -5.97 -11.41 1.09
CA ASN A 77 -6.58 -12.31 0.11
C ASN A 77 -5.69 -12.46 -1.12
N ILE A 78 -5.92 -13.53 -1.87
CA ILE A 78 -5.35 -13.74 -3.20
C ILE A 78 -6.48 -14.07 -4.18
N GLN A 79 -6.48 -13.42 -5.33
CA GLN A 79 -7.54 -13.56 -6.32
C GLN A 79 -6.97 -13.69 -7.73
N THR A 80 -7.51 -14.63 -8.50
CA THR A 80 -7.22 -14.73 -9.94
C THR A 80 -8.01 -13.69 -10.73
N GLU A 81 -7.33 -12.92 -11.58
CA GLU A 81 -7.94 -11.90 -12.45
C GLU A 81 -7.78 -12.26 -13.92
N GLN A 82 -8.79 -11.94 -14.74
CA GLN A 82 -8.67 -12.03 -16.20
C GLN A 82 -8.09 -10.71 -16.73
N ILE A 83 -6.92 -10.78 -17.37
CA ILE A 83 -6.25 -9.62 -17.94
C ILE A 83 -6.66 -9.52 -19.40
N LEU A 84 -7.34 -8.42 -19.75
CA LEU A 84 -7.60 -8.07 -21.13
C LEU A 84 -6.35 -7.38 -21.71
N SER A 85 -5.69 -8.02 -22.68
CA SER A 85 -4.62 -7.36 -23.44
C SER A 85 -5.20 -6.15 -24.19
N THR A 86 -4.90 -4.94 -23.71
CA THR A 86 -5.24 -3.68 -24.39
C THR A 86 -4.37 -3.45 -25.63
N VAL A 87 -3.33 -4.27 -25.86
CA VAL A 87 -2.47 -4.19 -27.04
C VAL A 87 -3.15 -4.84 -28.23
N LYS A 88 -3.39 -4.05 -29.28
CA LYS A 88 -3.88 -4.52 -30.59
C LYS A 88 -2.82 -5.41 -31.25
N CYS A 89 -2.90 -6.72 -31.08
CA CYS A 89 -2.27 -7.68 -31.97
C CYS A 89 -3.33 -8.63 -32.55
N ASN A 90 -3.31 -8.78 -33.88
CA ASN A 90 -4.30 -9.50 -34.69
C ASN A 90 -4.16 -11.04 -34.64
N SER A 91 -3.81 -11.61 -33.50
CA SER A 91 -3.82 -13.06 -33.31
C SER A 91 -4.53 -13.40 -32.00
N ASN A 92 -5.42 -14.39 -32.09
CA ASN A 92 -6.28 -14.96 -31.05
C ASN A 92 -5.93 -14.50 -29.62
N LYS A 93 -6.73 -13.58 -29.08
CA LYS A 93 -6.62 -13.06 -27.72
C LYS A 93 -6.93 -14.18 -26.73
N ILE A 94 -5.94 -14.98 -26.37
CA ILE A 94 -6.06 -15.88 -25.22
C ILE A 94 -6.14 -14.98 -23.98
N PRO A 95 -7.22 -15.03 -23.19
CA PRO A 95 -7.29 -14.33 -21.91
C PRO A 95 -6.10 -14.78 -21.06
N ARG A 96 -5.25 -13.82 -20.68
CA ARG A 96 -4.15 -14.11 -19.76
C ARG A 96 -4.64 -13.92 -18.35
N GLN A 97 -4.37 -14.89 -17.48
CA GLN A 97 -4.74 -14.82 -16.08
C GLN A 97 -3.62 -14.16 -15.29
N GLY A 98 -3.97 -13.28 -14.37
CA GLY A 98 -3.06 -12.68 -13.40
C GLY A 98 -3.47 -13.05 -11.98
N ILE A 99 -2.60 -12.74 -11.03
CA ILE A 99 -2.87 -12.93 -9.61
C ILE A 99 -2.83 -11.59 -8.91
N ARG A 100 -3.95 -11.17 -8.30
CA ARG A 100 -3.98 -10.03 -7.40
C ARG A 100 -3.80 -10.49 -5.97
N LEU A 101 -2.79 -9.92 -5.31
CA LEU A 101 -2.52 -10.10 -3.90
C LEU A 101 -3.02 -8.85 -3.15
N TRP A 102 -3.90 -9.05 -2.18
CA TRP A 102 -4.45 -8.02 -1.31
C TRP A 102 -3.74 -8.08 0.04
N PHE A 103 -3.34 -6.92 0.54
CA PHE A 103 -2.64 -6.79 1.82
C PHE A 103 -3.02 -5.49 2.54
N LEU A 104 -2.85 -5.50 3.86
CA LEU A 104 -2.91 -4.30 4.68
C LEU A 104 -1.48 -3.90 5.06
N PRO A 105 -1.14 -2.61 5.13
CA PRO A 105 -0.08 -2.15 6.02
C PRO A 105 -0.49 -2.55 7.45
N GLY A 106 0.50 -2.91 8.26
CA GLY A 106 0.30 -3.47 9.59
C GLY A 106 -0.51 -2.53 10.48
N LEU A 107 -1.01 -3.04 11.61
CA LEU A 107 -1.88 -2.31 12.54
C LEU A 107 -1.23 -1.07 13.20
N ALA A 108 -0.06 -0.64 12.75
CA ALA A 108 0.76 0.43 13.31
C ALA A 108 1.05 1.56 12.30
N GLU A 109 0.12 1.85 11.40
CA GLU A 109 0.20 3.10 10.62
C GLU A 109 -0.06 4.31 11.53
N ILE A 110 0.79 5.32 11.39
CA ILE A 110 0.70 6.58 12.12
C ILE A 110 0.34 7.68 11.11
N PRO A 111 -0.83 8.35 11.25
CA PRO A 111 -1.14 9.53 10.48
C PRO A 111 -0.30 10.71 10.96
N ILE A 112 0.25 11.49 10.03
CA ILE A 112 1.04 12.69 10.28
C ILE A 112 0.49 13.80 9.38
N GLU A 113 0.06 14.89 10.01
CA GLU A 113 -0.42 16.08 9.31
C GLU A 113 0.72 17.11 9.20
N LEU A 114 0.95 17.57 7.97
CA LEU A 114 1.97 18.55 7.63
C LEU A 114 1.28 19.88 7.35
N ILE A 115 1.58 20.88 8.17
CA ILE A 115 0.97 22.22 8.08
C ILE A 115 2.06 23.23 7.73
N LEU A 116 1.90 23.88 6.58
CA LEU A 116 2.81 24.93 6.11
C LEU A 116 2.57 26.25 6.83
N GLU A 117 3.66 26.98 7.05
CA GLU A 117 3.59 28.39 7.40
C GLU A 117 3.60 29.28 6.14
N PRO A 118 3.03 30.49 6.17
CA PRO A 118 2.88 31.36 4.99
C PRO A 118 4.18 31.76 4.26
N LYS A 119 5.35 31.50 4.86
CA LYS A 119 6.68 31.82 4.31
C LYS A 119 7.39 30.60 3.74
N GLU A 120 6.84 29.41 3.91
CA GLU A 120 7.44 28.16 3.47
C GLU A 120 7.00 27.80 2.05
N ASN A 121 7.91 27.23 1.26
CA ASN A 121 7.67 26.79 -0.11
C ASN A 121 7.83 25.27 -0.30
N ARG A 122 7.98 24.53 0.79
CA ARG A 122 8.13 23.06 0.81
C ARG A 122 7.83 22.50 2.19
N PHE A 123 7.32 21.28 2.24
CA PHE A 123 7.11 20.55 3.49
C PHE A 123 8.42 20.08 4.15
N GLY A 124 9.49 19.93 3.36
CA GLY A 124 10.83 19.56 3.83
C GLY A 124 11.02 18.07 4.08
N ILE A 125 10.45 17.22 3.22
CA ILE A 125 10.61 15.76 3.22
C ILE A 125 11.30 15.36 1.93
N ASP A 126 12.35 14.55 2.04
CA ASP A 126 12.97 13.88 0.92
C ASP A 126 12.61 12.39 0.98
N VAL A 127 12.23 11.81 -0.15
CA VAL A 127 11.79 10.40 -0.25
C VAL A 127 12.70 9.58 -1.15
N LYS A 128 12.76 8.27 -0.90
CA LYS A 128 13.44 7.28 -1.74
C LYS A 128 12.57 6.05 -1.96
N ARG A 129 12.96 5.20 -2.91
CA ARG A 129 12.30 3.93 -3.20
C ARG A 129 13.17 2.74 -2.79
N THR A 130 12.55 1.74 -2.17
CA THR A 130 13.21 0.46 -1.84
C THR A 130 13.18 -0.51 -3.02
N GLU A 131 13.93 -1.61 -2.94
CA GLU A 131 13.98 -2.63 -3.99
C GLU A 131 12.62 -3.31 -4.20
N GLU A 132 11.85 -3.46 -3.13
CA GLU A 132 10.51 -4.02 -3.09
C GLU A 132 9.42 -3.02 -3.54
N GLY A 133 9.81 -1.79 -3.90
CA GLY A 133 8.95 -0.79 -4.53
C GLY A 133 8.28 0.19 -3.56
N PHE A 134 8.60 0.15 -2.27
CA PHE A 134 8.01 1.03 -1.27
C PHE A 134 8.66 2.42 -1.27
N VAL A 135 7.90 3.46 -0.93
CA VAL A 135 8.42 4.83 -0.77
C VAL A 135 8.75 5.07 0.69
N CYS A 136 10.00 5.44 1.00
CA CYS A 136 10.44 5.73 2.35
C CYS A 136 10.92 7.16 2.53
N VAL A 137 10.83 7.66 3.76
CA VAL A 137 11.43 8.93 4.16
C VAL A 137 12.95 8.73 4.20
N TYR A 138 13.67 9.60 3.49
CA TYR A 138 15.13 9.58 3.40
C TYR A 138 15.79 10.71 4.18
N ALA A 139 15.15 11.87 4.23
CA ALA A 139 15.62 12.99 5.03
C ALA A 139 14.47 13.92 5.41
N VAL A 140 14.62 14.62 6.53
CA VAL A 140 13.69 15.65 7.00
C VAL A 140 14.48 16.93 7.27
N THR A 141 14.00 18.04 6.73
CA THR A 141 14.67 19.34 6.84
C THR A 141 14.39 19.98 8.19
N LYS A 142 15.43 20.44 8.91
CA LYS A 142 15.26 21.14 10.18
C LYS A 142 14.39 22.39 10.02
N GLY A 143 13.44 22.57 10.92
CA GLY A 143 12.55 23.74 10.98
C GLY A 143 11.44 23.77 9.92
N SER A 144 11.33 22.74 9.06
CA SER A 144 10.23 22.67 8.09
C SER A 144 8.92 22.21 8.72
N ALA A 145 7.83 22.30 7.97
CA ALA A 145 6.54 21.73 8.35
C ALA A 145 6.63 20.27 8.82
N ALA A 146 7.44 19.44 8.15
CA ALA A 146 7.68 18.06 8.54
C ALA A 146 8.42 17.91 9.87
N ASP A 147 9.40 18.76 10.16
CA ASP A 147 10.07 18.77 11.47
C ASP A 147 9.07 19.15 12.59
N ARG A 148 8.27 20.21 12.37
CA ARG A 148 7.23 20.65 13.32
C ARG A 148 6.15 19.60 13.56
N ALA A 149 5.82 18.80 12.54
CA ALA A 149 4.90 17.67 12.65
C ALA A 149 5.51 16.46 13.41
N GLY A 150 6.77 16.55 13.86
CA GLY A 150 7.45 15.49 14.60
C GLY A 150 8.08 14.41 13.71
N LEU A 151 8.00 14.54 12.38
CA LEU A 151 8.52 13.54 11.45
C LEU A 151 10.02 13.34 11.60
N ARG A 152 10.76 14.42 11.86
CA ARG A 152 12.21 14.35 12.06
C ARG A 152 12.59 13.49 13.25
N LYS A 153 11.92 13.67 14.39
CA LYS A 153 12.17 12.88 15.60
C LYS A 153 11.87 11.39 15.36
N LEU A 154 10.76 11.12 14.66
CA LEU A 154 10.43 9.75 14.26
C LEU A 154 11.50 9.16 13.33
N PHE A 155 12.01 9.96 12.40
CA PHE A 155 13.05 9.56 11.46
C PHE A 155 14.38 9.25 12.16
N GLU A 156 14.84 10.14 13.04
CA GLU A 156 16.04 9.93 13.86
C GLU A 156 15.90 8.67 14.74
N ASN A 157 14.77 8.50 15.42
CA ASN A 157 14.48 7.30 16.21
C ASN A 157 14.44 6.02 15.35
N SER A 158 13.92 6.10 14.12
CA SER A 158 13.88 4.95 13.21
C SER A 158 15.29 4.52 12.83
N ILE A 159 16.20 5.46 12.55
CA ILE A 159 17.60 5.15 12.26
C ILE A 159 18.27 4.50 13.47
N GLU A 160 18.08 5.07 14.66
CA GLU A 160 18.67 4.54 15.91
C GLU A 160 18.20 3.12 16.22
N THR A 161 16.95 2.80 15.89
CA THR A 161 16.35 1.48 16.14
C THR A 161 16.53 0.50 14.97
N GLY A 162 17.21 0.89 13.89
CA GLY A 162 17.37 0.03 12.70
C GLY A 162 16.04 -0.21 11.98
N HIS A 163 15.26 0.84 11.79
CA HIS A 163 14.00 0.84 11.04
C HIS A 163 14.04 1.87 9.90
N ILE A 164 13.29 1.60 8.84
CA ILE A 164 12.97 2.52 7.75
C ILE A 164 11.56 3.03 7.95
N MET A 165 11.35 4.34 7.76
CA MET A 165 10.01 4.93 7.73
C MET A 165 9.42 4.87 6.33
N VAL A 166 8.37 4.07 6.15
CA VAL A 166 7.70 3.90 4.85
C VAL A 166 6.43 4.73 4.81
N ILE A 167 6.27 5.50 3.75
CA ILE A 167 5.03 6.21 3.46
C ILE A 167 4.10 5.21 2.79
N SER A 168 2.98 4.91 3.42
CA SER A 168 1.98 4.00 2.88
C SER A 168 0.91 4.72 2.08
N ARG A 169 0.54 5.93 2.52
CA ARG A 169 -0.51 6.75 1.90
C ARG A 169 -0.15 8.23 1.95
N LEU A 170 -0.59 8.94 0.92
CA LEU A 170 -0.54 10.40 0.78
C LEU A 170 -1.94 10.88 0.41
N GLU A 171 -2.55 11.78 1.20
CA GLU A 171 -3.94 12.23 0.99
C GLU A 171 -4.94 11.07 0.87
N GLY A 172 -4.76 10.04 1.71
CA GLY A 172 -5.58 8.82 1.69
C GLY A 172 -5.34 7.89 0.49
N LYS A 173 -4.54 8.29 -0.51
CA LYS A 173 -4.19 7.44 -1.67
C LYS A 173 -2.99 6.56 -1.34
N SER A 174 -3.08 5.27 -1.65
CA SER A 174 -1.96 4.34 -1.47
C SER A 174 -0.81 4.69 -2.41
N VAL A 175 0.40 4.77 -1.87
CA VAL A 175 1.65 4.92 -2.64
C VAL A 175 2.43 3.60 -2.76
N MET A 176 1.82 2.49 -2.33
CA MET A 176 2.40 1.15 -2.36
C MET A 176 2.52 0.61 -3.79
N PRO A 177 3.35 -0.44 -4.01
CA PRO A 177 3.42 -1.14 -5.30
C PRO A 177 2.04 -1.67 -5.75
N THR A 178 1.73 -1.49 -7.03
CA THR A 178 0.39 -1.81 -7.58
C THR A 178 0.40 -2.92 -8.63
N MET A 179 1.51 -3.15 -9.31
CA MET A 179 1.62 -4.21 -10.31
C MET A 179 3.05 -4.74 -10.44
N ALA A 180 3.21 -6.04 -10.65
CA ALA A 180 4.44 -6.68 -11.09
C ALA A 180 4.25 -7.12 -12.55
N MET A 181 5.00 -6.51 -13.45
CA MET A 181 4.90 -6.71 -14.89
C MET A 181 5.60 -8.01 -15.33
N SER A 182 5.30 -8.43 -16.57
CA SER A 182 5.83 -9.66 -17.14
C SER A 182 7.33 -9.60 -17.50
N ASP A 183 7.92 -8.40 -17.48
CA ASP A 183 9.36 -8.15 -17.67
C ASP A 183 10.12 -8.07 -16.33
N GLY A 184 9.43 -8.29 -15.21
CA GLY A 184 10.00 -8.24 -13.87
C GLY A 184 9.96 -6.86 -13.21
N LEU A 185 9.42 -5.83 -13.87
CA LEU A 185 9.33 -4.49 -13.29
C LEU A 185 8.16 -4.37 -12.30
N LEU A 186 8.40 -3.68 -11.18
CA LEU A 186 7.36 -3.25 -10.24
C LEU A 186 6.83 -1.87 -10.64
N VAL A 187 5.54 -1.78 -10.93
CA VAL A 187 4.81 -0.53 -11.09
C VAL A 187 4.45 0.01 -9.71
N CYS A 188 4.98 1.19 -9.42
CA CYS A 188 4.80 1.91 -8.16
C CYS A 188 4.26 3.32 -8.45
N CYS A 189 3.85 4.05 -7.41
CA CYS A 189 3.47 5.46 -7.53
C CYS A 189 4.61 6.28 -8.18
N ASP A 190 4.31 7.23 -9.08
CA ASP A 190 5.36 8.07 -9.67
C ASP A 190 5.92 9.06 -8.61
N HIS A 191 7.24 9.24 -8.58
CA HIS A 191 7.84 10.30 -7.78
C HIS A 191 7.35 11.69 -8.22
N ASN A 192 7.02 11.86 -9.50
CA ASN A 192 6.43 13.10 -9.99
C ASN A 192 5.04 13.33 -9.42
N ASP A 193 4.17 12.31 -9.36
CA ASP A 193 2.83 12.45 -8.77
C ASP A 193 2.90 12.86 -7.29
N ILE A 194 3.82 12.25 -6.53
CA ILE A 194 4.08 12.63 -5.13
C ILE A 194 4.52 14.10 -5.08
N ARG A 195 5.49 14.48 -5.92
CA ARG A 195 6.00 15.85 -5.97
C ARG A 195 4.93 16.86 -6.37
N GLU A 196 4.14 16.58 -7.40
CA GLU A 196 3.06 17.45 -7.88
C GLU A 196 1.98 17.61 -6.81
N THR A 197 1.63 16.54 -6.10
CA THR A 197 0.70 16.61 -4.96
C THR A 197 1.25 17.54 -3.86
N LEU A 198 2.53 17.38 -3.49
CA LEU A 198 3.17 18.25 -2.51
C LEU A 198 3.26 19.71 -2.98
N VAL A 199 3.63 19.95 -4.24
CA VAL A 199 3.74 21.31 -4.81
C VAL A 199 2.37 21.98 -4.90
N GLY A 200 1.35 21.26 -5.37
CA GLY A 200 -0.02 21.78 -5.45
C GLY A 200 -0.59 22.18 -4.09
N ALA A 201 -0.26 21.44 -3.02
CA ALA A 201 -0.65 21.81 -1.66
C ALA A 201 0.15 23.00 -1.11
N VAL A 202 1.42 23.17 -1.51
CA VAL A 202 2.19 24.39 -1.18
C VAL A 202 1.53 25.61 -1.80
N ASP A 203 1.19 25.55 -3.08
CA ASP A 203 0.59 26.68 -3.81
C ASP A 203 -0.75 27.12 -3.21
N GLN A 204 -1.49 26.17 -2.61
CA GLN A 204 -2.80 26.40 -1.99
C GLN A 204 -2.75 26.58 -0.47
N LEU A 205 -1.56 26.48 0.15
CA LEU A 205 -1.37 26.44 1.62
C LEU A 205 -2.24 25.38 2.31
N GLU A 206 -2.42 24.23 1.66
CA GLU A 206 -3.19 23.11 2.18
C GLU A 206 -2.36 22.26 3.15
N THR A 207 -3.06 21.66 4.11
CA THR A 207 -2.47 20.64 4.99
C THR A 207 -2.35 19.34 4.22
N ILE A 208 -1.22 18.65 4.36
CA ILE A 208 -1.04 17.31 3.79
C ILE A 208 -1.03 16.24 4.88
N GLN A 209 -1.79 15.17 4.67
CA GLN A 209 -1.83 13.99 5.49
C GLN A 209 -0.98 12.86 4.89
N LEU A 210 0.03 12.44 5.65
CA LEU A 210 0.82 11.25 5.40
C LEU A 210 0.39 10.12 6.32
N HIS A 211 0.44 8.89 5.84
CA HIS A 211 0.42 7.71 6.70
C HIS A 211 1.76 7.00 6.61
N ILE A 212 2.34 6.70 7.78
CA ILE A 212 3.66 6.13 7.87
C ILE A 212 3.63 4.82 8.64
N MET A 213 4.38 3.84 8.16
CA MET A 213 4.65 2.58 8.85
C MET A 213 6.14 2.42 9.13
N SER A 214 6.47 1.73 10.22
CA SER A 214 7.84 1.38 10.59
C SER A 214 8.23 0.03 10.01
N TRP A 215 9.29 -0.02 9.23
CA TRP A 215 9.86 -1.24 8.65
C TRP A 215 11.17 -1.58 9.35
N SER A 216 11.22 -2.68 10.10
CA SER A 216 12.46 -3.13 10.75
C SER A 216 13.45 -3.69 9.72
N THR A 217 14.66 -3.13 9.64
CA THR A 217 15.74 -3.67 8.78
C THR A 217 16.68 -4.60 9.53
N THR A 218 16.49 -4.74 10.84
CA THR A 218 17.23 -5.68 11.66
C THR A 218 16.63 -7.07 11.47
N GLN A 219 17.31 -7.91 10.69
CA GLN A 219 17.03 -9.35 10.72
C GLN A 219 17.32 -9.85 12.12
N ASN A 220 16.28 -10.16 12.89
CA ASN A 220 16.43 -11.04 14.05
C ASN A 220 16.84 -12.40 13.49
N GLY A 221 18.14 -12.67 13.51
CA GLY A 221 18.72 -13.99 13.27
C GLY A 221 18.31 -15.00 14.34
#